data_AF-A0A1J8PS59-F1
#
_entry.id   AF-A0A1J8PS59-F1
#
_cell.length_a   1.000
_cell.length_b   1.000
_cell.length_c   1.000
_cell.angle_alpha   90.00
_cell.angle_beta   90.00
_cell.angle_gamma   90.00
#
_symmetry.space_group_name_H-M   'P 1'
#
loop_
_entity.id
_entity.type
_entity.pdbx_description
1 polymer ?
#
loop_
_entity_poly.entity_id
_entity_poly.type
_entity_poly.pdbx_seq_one_letter_code
_entity_poly.pdbx_strand_id
1 'polypeptide(L)'
;ATAINLSDIASNSGTGGFVINGENENDYSGTSVSSAGDVNGDGLDDLIVGAYGADSASKNSAGKSYVVFGKTNATAINLSDIA
;
A
#
# COMPACT_ATOMS: atom_id res chain seq x y z
N ALA A 1 -15.07 19.64 3.03
CA ALA A 1 -13.99 19.02 2.24
C ALA A 1 -14.55 18.67 0.88
N THR A 2 -13.83 18.97 -0.21
CA THR A 2 -14.18 18.46 -1.55
C THR A 2 -14.05 16.95 -1.54
N ALA A 3 -15.04 16.22 -2.05
CA ALA A 3 -14.92 14.76 -2.19
C ALA A 3 -13.78 14.43 -3.15
N ILE A 4 -12.95 13.44 -2.80
CA ILE A 4 -11.93 12.89 -3.68
C ILE A 4 -12.49 11.62 -4.29
N ASN A 5 -12.57 11.54 -5.61
CA ASN A 5 -12.90 10.28 -6.27
C ASN A 5 -11.64 9.42 -6.37
N LEU A 6 -11.76 8.14 -6.03
CA LEU A 6 -10.66 7.18 -6.09
C LEU A 6 -10.10 7.03 -7.53
N SER A 7 -10.95 7.24 -8.54
CA SER A 7 -10.53 7.26 -9.95
C SER A 7 -9.47 8.32 -10.23
N ASP A 8 -9.53 9.46 -9.54
CA ASP A 8 -8.67 10.60 -9.81
C ASP A 8 -7.26 10.36 -9.23
N ILE A 9 -7.18 9.56 -8.14
CA ILE A 9 -5.92 9.05 -7.57
C ILE A 9 -5.30 8.03 -8.51
N ALA A 10 -6.11 7.11 -9.04
CA ALA A 10 -5.66 6.06 -9.93
C ALA A 10 -5.13 6.58 -11.26
N SER A 11 -5.70 7.68 -11.77
CA SER A 11 -5.26 8.31 -13.01
C SER A 11 -4.03 9.23 -12.83
N ASN A 12 -3.43 9.28 -11.63
CA ASN A 12 -2.30 10.16 -11.30
C ASN A 12 -2.56 11.61 -11.75
N SER A 13 -3.81 12.07 -11.64
CA SER A 13 -4.25 13.36 -12.22
C SER A 13 -3.95 14.57 -11.32
N GLY A 14 -3.06 14.41 -10.34
CA GLY A 14 -2.64 15.49 -9.44
C GLY A 14 -3.63 15.80 -8.30
N THR A 15 -4.73 15.05 -8.19
CA THR A 15 -5.55 14.98 -6.97
C THR A 15 -4.78 14.12 -5.96
N GLY A 16 -4.41 14.71 -4.82
CA GLY A 16 -3.40 14.17 -3.92
C GLY A 16 -3.65 12.73 -3.42
N GLY A 17 -2.56 11.96 -3.30
CA GLY A 17 -2.56 10.54 -2.92
C GLY A 17 -1.76 9.71 -3.93
N PHE A 18 -1.66 8.41 -3.69
CA PHE A 18 -1.05 7.45 -4.61
C PHE A 18 -1.71 6.08 -4.47
N VAL A 19 -1.57 5.25 -5.49
CA VAL A 19 -2.10 3.87 -5.51
C VAL A 19 -1.09 2.91 -4.89
N ILE A 20 -1.57 1.89 -4.17
CA ILE A 20 -0.80 0.73 -3.72
C ILE A 20 -1.35 -0.50 -4.46
N ASN A 21 -0.57 -1.05 -5.39
CA ASN A 21 -0.92 -2.24 -6.15
C ASN A 21 -0.45 -3.51 -5.42
N GLY A 22 -1.31 -4.54 -5.38
CA GLY A 22 -0.98 -5.84 -4.79
C GLY A 22 0.18 -6.56 -5.50
N GLU A 23 0.84 -7.47 -4.78
CA GLU A 23 1.95 -8.26 -5.31
C GLU A 23 1.47 -9.37 -6.24
N ASN A 24 0.62 -10.28 -5.74
CA ASN A 24 0.04 -11.36 -6.54
C ASN A 24 -1.49 -11.41 -6.44
N GLU A 25 -2.09 -12.13 -7.37
CA GLU A 25 -3.51 -12.47 -7.33
C GLU A 25 -3.82 -13.28 -6.06
N ASN A 26 -4.97 -13.01 -5.42
CA ASN A 26 -5.42 -13.70 -4.21
C ASN A 26 -4.56 -13.49 -2.95
N ASP A 27 -3.61 -12.55 -2.95
CA ASP A 27 -2.89 -12.15 -1.74
C ASP A 27 -3.77 -11.33 -0.77
N TYR A 28 -4.87 -10.77 -1.29
CA TYR A 28 -5.83 -9.94 -0.56
C TYR A 28 -5.18 -8.78 0.22
N SER A 29 -4.15 -8.17 -0.39
CA SER A 29 -3.51 -6.96 0.15
C SER A 29 -4.53 -5.82 0.28
N GLY A 30 -4.49 -5.10 1.40
CA GLY A 30 -5.36 -3.95 1.64
C GLY A 30 -6.69 -4.28 2.30
N THR A 31 -6.98 -5.55 2.61
CA THR A 31 -8.13 -5.92 3.46
C THR A 31 -8.01 -5.36 4.88
N SER A 32 -6.78 -5.15 5.37
CA SER A 32 -6.51 -4.44 6.62
C SER A 32 -5.37 -3.45 6.41
N VAL A 33 -5.55 -2.24 6.94
CA VAL A 33 -4.58 -1.14 6.89
C VAL A 33 -4.59 -0.43 8.26
N SER A 34 -3.40 -0.09 8.75
CA SER A 34 -3.21 0.75 9.94
C SER A 34 -2.17 1.83 9.66
N SER A 35 -2.26 2.95 10.38
CA SER A 35 -1.12 3.86 10.51
C SER A 35 0.03 3.16 11.20
N ALA A 36 1.26 3.43 10.75
CA ALA A 36 2.50 2.95 11.33
C ALA A 36 3.26 4.05 12.10
N GLY A 37 2.84 5.32 11.96
CA GLY A 37 3.67 6.49 12.24
C GLY A 37 4.79 6.66 11.20
N ASP A 38 5.64 7.67 11.36
CA ASP A 38 6.85 7.88 10.55
C ASP A 38 7.96 6.90 10.96
N VAL A 39 8.08 5.79 10.23
CA VAL A 39 9.03 4.70 10.54
C VAL A 39 10.42 4.99 9.95
N ASN A 40 10.49 5.74 8.85
CA ASN A 40 11.74 6.00 8.15
C ASN A 40 12.40 7.37 8.51
N GLY A 41 11.70 8.23 9.26
CA GLY A 41 12.19 9.51 9.74
C GLY A 41 12.12 10.63 8.71
N ASP A 42 11.27 10.54 7.70
CA ASP A 42 11.14 11.55 6.63
C ASP A 42 10.10 12.65 6.94
N GLY A 43 9.40 12.52 8.07
CA GLY A 43 8.37 13.44 8.53
C GLY A 43 6.97 13.15 7.99
N LEU A 44 6.75 12.03 7.31
CA LEU A 44 5.44 11.57 6.83
C LEU A 44 5.05 10.27 7.56
N ASP A 45 3.79 10.18 7.97
CA ASP A 45 3.28 8.93 8.55
C ASP A 45 3.19 7.83 7.48
N ASP A 46 3.66 6.64 7.84
CA ASP A 46 3.65 5.44 7.02
C ASP A 46 2.43 4.56 7.29
N LEU A 47 2.24 3.54 6.44
CA LEU A 47 1.14 2.59 6.53
C LEU A 47 1.65 1.16 6.72
N ILE A 48 0.96 0.38 7.54
CA ILE A 48 1.07 -1.08 7.53
C ILE A 48 -0.10 -1.65 6.72
N VAL A 49 0.22 -2.43 5.69
CA VAL A 49 -0.75 -3.09 4.80
C VAL A 49 -0.64 -4.60 4.94
N GLY A 50 -1.74 -5.25 5.34
CA GLY A 50 -1.82 -6.70 5.43
C GLY A 50 -2.24 -7.35 4.11
N ALA A 51 -1.57 -8.44 3.75
CA ALA A 51 -1.90 -9.34 2.64
C ALA A 51 -2.00 -10.77 3.17
N TYR A 52 -3.15 -11.11 3.76
CA TYR A 52 -3.31 -12.36 4.53
C TYR A 52 -3.34 -13.62 3.64
N GLY A 53 -3.64 -13.46 2.35
CA GLY A 53 -3.66 -14.56 1.38
C GLY A 53 -2.29 -14.92 0.85
N ALA A 54 -1.28 -14.07 1.08
CA ALA A 54 0.03 -14.20 0.45
C ALA A 54 0.76 -15.50 0.80
N ASP A 55 1.34 -16.11 -0.22
CA ASP A 55 2.11 -17.35 -0.08
C ASP A 55 3.54 -17.07 0.40
N SER A 56 4.12 -18.09 1.04
CA SER A 56 5.53 -18.15 1.39
C SER A 56 6.17 -19.38 0.76
N ALA A 57 7.51 -19.45 0.73
CA ALA A 57 8.24 -20.57 0.13
C ALA A 57 7.84 -21.96 0.70
N SER A 58 7.34 -22.02 1.93
CA SER A 58 6.99 -23.26 2.61
C SER A 58 5.51 -23.43 2.96
N LYS A 59 4.67 -22.41 2.73
CA LYS A 59 3.27 -22.43 3.19
C LYS A 59 2.38 -21.50 2.38
N ASN A 60 1.25 -22.04 1.95
CA ASN A 60 0.18 -21.28 1.30
C ASN A 60 -0.54 -20.38 2.30
N SER A 61 -0.85 -19.15 1.90
CA SER A 61 -1.50 -18.14 2.74
C SER A 61 -0.85 -18.00 4.11
N ALA A 62 0.49 -17.95 4.13
CA ALA A 62 1.24 -17.63 5.33
C ALA A 62 1.00 -16.16 5.76
N GLY A 63 0.64 -15.32 4.80
CA GLY A 63 0.44 -13.89 4.96
C GLY A 63 1.75 -13.12 4.80
N LYS A 64 1.63 -11.88 4.31
CA LYS A 64 2.67 -10.86 4.30
C LYS A 64 2.14 -9.58 4.94
N SER A 65 3.04 -8.78 5.49
CA SER A 65 2.74 -7.43 5.97
C SER A 65 3.80 -6.49 5.41
N TYR A 66 3.34 -5.38 4.85
CA TYR A 66 4.18 -4.39 4.20
C TYR A 66 4.15 -3.10 5.01
N VAL A 67 5.33 -2.50 5.21
CA VAL A 67 5.42 -1.09 5.59
C VAL A 67 5.54 -0.30 4.30
N VAL A 68 4.56 0.55 4.02
CA VAL A 68 4.53 1.42 2.84
C VAL A 68 4.82 2.84 3.31
N PHE A 69 5.95 3.38 2.88
CA PHE A 69 6.35 4.72 3.29
C PHE A 69 5.44 5.80 2.71
N GLY A 70 5.08 6.77 3.56
CA GLY A 70 4.35 7.95 3.18
C GLY A 70 5.13 8.75 2.12
N LYS A 71 4.41 9.40 1.20
CA LYS A 71 5.03 10.28 0.21
C LYS A 71 4.05 11.30 -0.35
N THR A 72 4.59 12.35 -0.97
CA THR A 72 3.82 13.46 -1.54
C THR A 72 3.62 13.36 -3.05
N ASN A 73 4.43 12.54 -3.74
CA ASN A 73 4.24 12.29 -5.16
C ASN A 73 3.14 11.23 -5.39
N ALA A 74 2.48 11.32 -6.54
CA ALA A 74 1.34 10.47 -6.87
C ALA A 74 1.71 9.19 -7.66
N THR A 75 3.01 8.86 -7.74
CA THR A 75 3.48 7.62 -8.38
C THR A 75 2.94 6.41 -7.62
N ALA A 76 2.39 5.42 -8.31
CA ALA A 76 1.94 4.19 -7.68
C ALA A 76 3.11 3.45 -7.00
N ILE A 77 2.80 2.70 -5.94
CA ILE A 77 3.69 1.74 -5.30
C ILE A 77 3.19 0.35 -5.67
N ASN A 78 4.05 -0.53 -6.17
CA ASN A 78 3.72 -1.94 -6.32
C ASN A 78 4.31 -2.69 -5.13
N LEU A 79 3.50 -3.49 -4.43
CA LEU A 79 3.99 -4.28 -3.31
C LEU A 79 5.05 -5.30 -3.73
N SER A 80 5.05 -5.70 -5.01
CA SER A 80 6.11 -6.50 -5.62
C SER A 80 7.49 -5.84 -5.62
N ASP A 81 7.56 -4.51 -5.58
CA ASP A 81 8.82 -3.77 -5.59
C ASP A 81 9.46 -3.69 -4.20
N ILE A 82 8.72 -4.07 -3.15
CA ILE A 82 9.14 -4.01 -1.73
C ILE A 82 8.97 -5.37 -1.00
N ALA A 83 8.67 -6.44 -1.73
CA ALA A 83 8.51 -7.81 -1.22
C ALA A 83 9.83 -8.59 -1.12
#